data_AF-A0A522RF35-F1
#
_entry.id   AF-A0A522RF35-F1
#
_cell.length_a   1.000
_cell.length_b   1.000
_cell.length_c   1.000
_cell.angle_alpha   90.00
_cell.angle_beta   90.00
_cell.angle_gamma   90.00
#
_symmetry.space_group_name_H-M   'P 1'
#
loop_
_entity.id
_entity.type
_entity.pdbx_description
1 polymer ?
#
loop_
_entity_poly.entity_id
_entity_poly.type
_entity_poly.pdbx_seq_one_letter_code
_entity_poly.pdbx_strand_id
1 'polypeptide(L)' 'GITMANLSILKSGKARAVRFSTLDEICRVLECQPGDILEYVDEKAYKKLMRS' A
#
# COMPACT_ATOMS: atom_id res chain seq x y z
N GLY A 1 -6.99 -10.16 8.52
CA GLY A 1 -6.92 -11.41 7.73
C GLY A 1 -6.63 -11.10 6.28
N ILE A 2 -5.35 -11.01 5.93
CA ILE A 2 -4.88 -10.92 4.55
C ILE A 2 -5.09 -12.26 3.84
N THR A 3 -5.77 -12.27 2.69
CA THR A 3 -5.87 -13.44 1.81
C THR A 3 -4.79 -13.37 0.73
N MET A 4 -4.42 -14.50 0.13
CA MET A 4 -3.49 -14.53 -1.01
C MET A 4 -3.97 -13.69 -2.20
N ALA A 5 -5.29 -13.64 -2.41
CA ALA A 5 -5.90 -12.79 -3.43
C ALA A 5 -5.68 -11.29 -3.13
N ASN A 6 -5.91 -10.85 -1.89
CA ASN A 6 -5.68 -9.46 -1.48
C ASN A 6 -4.19 -9.09 -1.58
N LEU A 7 -3.31 -10.01 -1.15
CA LEU A 7 -1.86 -9.81 -1.20
C LEU A 7 -1.33 -9.69 -2.64
N SER A 8 -1.85 -10.51 -3.56
CA SER A 8 -1.48 -10.45 -4.99
C SER A 8 -1.82 -9.09 -5.60
N ILE A 9 -2.99 -8.52 -5.27
CA ILE A 9 -3.40 -7.21 -5.75
C ILE A 9 -2.51 -6.09 -5.17
N LEU A 10 -2.20 -6.14 -3.87
CA LEU A 10 -1.30 -5.20 -3.21
C LEU A 10 0.10 -5.23 -3.86
N LYS A 11 0.67 -6.43 -4.07
CA LYS A 11 1.97 -6.61 -4.73
C LYS A 11 1.99 -6.04 -6.16
N SER A 12 0.88 -6.13 -6.88
CA SER A 12 0.79 -5.62 -8.25
C SER A 12 0.65 -4.10 -8.35
N GLY A 13 0.51 -3.38 -7.23
CA GLY A 13 0.25 -1.94 -7.20
C GLY A 13 -1.15 -1.55 -7.70
N LYS A 14 -2.04 -2.51 -7.98
CA LYS A 14 -3.39 -2.28 -8.52
C LYS A 14 -4.45 -2.15 -7.42
N ALA A 15 -4.05 -2.18 -6.15
CA ALA A 15 -4.96 -2.02 -5.03
C ALA A 15 -5.58 -0.62 -5.05
N ARG A 16 -6.91 -0.54 -4.99
CA ARG A 16 -7.63 0.74 -4.91
C ARG A 16 -7.87 1.22 -3.48
N ALA A 17 -7.84 0.28 -2.53
CA ALA A 17 -8.07 0.53 -1.13
C ALA A 17 -7.38 -0.55 -0.30
N VAL A 18 -7.05 -0.21 0.94
CA VAL A 18 -6.55 -1.14 1.96
C VAL A 18 -7.38 -0.97 3.23
N ARG A 19 -7.71 -2.06 3.91
CA ARG A 19 -8.35 -2.00 5.23
C ARG A 19 -7.29 -1.64 6.28
N PHE A 20 -7.66 -0.85 7.29
CA PHE A 20 -6.71 -0.53 8.37
C PHE A 20 -6.19 -1.76 9.10
N SER A 21 -6.99 -2.82 9.28
CA SER A 21 -6.51 -4.06 9.88
C SER A 21 -5.45 -4.78 9.04
N THR A 22 -5.55 -4.67 7.71
CA THR A 22 -4.50 -5.17 6.81
C THR A 22 -3.25 -4.30 6.89
N LEU A 23 -3.40 -2.98 6.95
CA LEU A 23 -2.26 -2.07 7.13
C LEU A 23 -1.54 -2.31 8.47
N ASP A 24 -2.29 -2.51 9.56
CA ASP A 24 -1.74 -2.86 10.88
C ASP A 24 -0.95 -4.17 10.85
N GLU A 25 -1.50 -5.22 10.23
CA GLU A 25 -0.80 -6.50 10.04
C GLU A 25 0.52 -6.31 9.27
N ILE A 26 0.53 -5.48 8.22
CA ILE A 26 1.75 -5.16 7.44
C ILE A 26 2.77 -4.40 8.30
N CYS A 27 2.35 -3.35 9.00
CA CYS A 27 3.22 -2.55 9.85
C CYS A 27 3.88 -3.38 10.95
N ARG A 28 3.14 -4.32 11.57
CA ARG A 28 3.69 -5.24 12.58
C ARG A 28 4.78 -6.15 12.03
N VAL A 29 4.57 -6.69 10.82
CA VAL A 29 5.52 -7.62 10.19
C VAL A 29 6.76 -6.90 9.68
N LEU A 30 6.60 -5.68 9.17
CA LEU A 30 7.69 -4.87 8.62
C LEU A 30 8.36 -3.97 9.67
N GLU A 31 7.90 -3.99 10.91
CA GLU A 31 8.38 -3.15 12.01
C GLU A 31 8.41 -1.65 11.66
N CYS A 32 7.38 -1.18 10.95
CA CYS A 32 7.29 0.21 10.48
C CYS A 32 6.01 0.91 10.95
N GLN A 33 5.96 2.22 10.74
CA GLN A 33 4.78 3.04 10.97
C GLN A 33 3.94 3.19 9.69
N PRO A 34 2.63 3.46 9.78
CA PRO A 34 1.80 3.75 8.62
C PRO A 34 2.33 4.87 7.72
N GLY A 35 3.00 5.87 8.31
CA GLY A 35 3.63 6.97 7.57
C GLY A 35 4.82 6.55 6.70
N ASP A 36 5.41 5.38 6.96
CA ASP A 36 6.50 4.83 6.13
C ASP A 36 5.95 4.15 4.86
N ILE A 37 4.64 3.87 4.80
CA ILE A 37 3.96 3.20 3.68
C ILE A 37 3.06 4.17 2.91
N LEU A 38 2.38 5.08 3.62
CA LEU A 38 1.38 5.97 3.05
C LEU A 38 1.96 7.34 2.79
N GLU A 39 1.93 7.75 1.52
CA GLU A 39 2.22 9.10 1.09
C GLU A 39 1.01 9.66 0.33
N TYR A 40 0.62 10.89 0.63
CA TYR A 40 -0.34 11.60 -0.21
C TYR A 40 0.36 12.07 -1.49
N VAL A 41 -0.14 11.60 -2.63
CA VAL A 41 0.34 12.00 -3.95
C VAL A 41 -0.80 12.65 -4.72
N ASP A 42 -0.55 13.86 -5.24
CA ASP A 42 -1.45 14.47 -6.21
C ASP A 42 -1.32 13.81 -7.59
N GLU A 43 -2.19 14.16 -8.53
CA GLU A 43 -2.20 13.56 -9.86
C GLU A 43 -0.87 13.76 -10.62
N LYS A 44 -0.22 14.92 -10.44
CA LYS A 44 1.03 15.26 -11.11
C LYS A 44 2.19 14.44 -10.55
N ALA A 45 2.28 14.31 -9.23
CA ALA A 45 3.24 13.49 -8.52
C ALA A 45 3.05 12.01 -8.85
N TYR A 46 1.80 11.52 -8.87
CA TYR A 46 1.48 10.15 -9.26
C TYR A 46 1.95 9.81 -10.68
N LYS A 47 1.64 10.69 -11.65
CA LYS A 47 2.11 10.53 -13.04
C LYS A 47 3.64 10.53 -13.15
N LYS A 48 4.36 11.20 -12.25
CA LYS A 48 5.82 11.18 -12.22
C LYS A 48 6.36 9.86 -11.66
N LEU A 49 5.79 9.38 -10.54
CA LEU A 49 6.21 8.15 -9.86
C LEU A 49 5.98 6.89 -10.69
N MET A 50 4.89 6.83 -11.45
CA MET A 50 4.52 5.63 -12.24
C MET A 50 5.17 5.57 -13.63
N ARG A 51 5.97 6.57 -14.04
CA ARG A 51 6.61 6.63 -15.37
C ARG A 51 8.09 6.25 -15.36
N SER A 52 8.70 6.12 -14.18
CA SER A 52 10.06 5.62 -13.96
C SER A 52 10.08 4.11 -13.78
#